data_AF-A0A7Z9YBZ0-F1
#
_entry.id   AF-A0A7Z9YBZ0-F1
#
_cell.length_a   1.000
_cell.length_b   1.000
_cell.length_c   1.000
_cell.angle_alpha   90.00
_cell.angle_beta   90.00
_cell.angle_gamma   90.00
#
_symmetry.space_group_name_H-M   'P 1'
#
loop_
_entity.id
_entity.type
_entity.pdbx_description
1 polymer ?
#
loop_
_entity_poly.entity_id
_entity_poly.type
_entity_poly.pdbx_seq_one_letter_code
_entity_poly.pdbx_strand_id
1 'polypeptide(L)'
;AGLVHDCAKCMSPALLIKKIYEYGVELDEIERRYPPLWHPIVSAYVARDEFGVEDEEILRAIKLHTTGDGEMSLLDKIIYVADYADPTRGYPESDKVRRLAFRDLDEALLETSKQKIIYVLSKGKVMIHPRTVAAHNRAVEAVTSRIQGG
;
A
#
# COMPACT_ATOMS: atom_id res chain seq x y z
N ALA A 1 -10.04 -7.21 -4.62
CA ALA A 1 -8.95 -6.49 -3.92
C ALA A 1 -9.37 -6.04 -2.51
N GLY A 2 -10.34 -5.13 -2.36
CA GLY A 2 -10.69 -4.55 -1.05
C GLY A 2 -11.01 -5.55 0.06
N LEU A 3 -11.72 -6.64 -0.24
CA LEU A 3 -12.06 -7.67 0.75
C LEU A 3 -10.87 -8.51 1.23
N VAL A 4 -9.88 -8.72 0.35
CA VAL A 4 -8.82 -9.74 0.55
C VAL A 4 -7.42 -9.15 0.67
N HIS A 5 -7.26 -7.82 0.63
CA HIS A 5 -5.94 -7.17 0.68
C HIS A 5 -5.15 -7.53 1.95
N ASP A 6 -5.86 -7.76 3.06
CA ASP A 6 -5.31 -8.07 4.37
C ASP A 6 -5.47 -9.56 4.77
N CYS A 7 -5.80 -10.47 3.84
CA CYS A 7 -6.12 -11.87 4.18
C CYS A 7 -4.99 -12.62 4.91
N ALA A 8 -3.72 -12.21 4.73
CA ALA A 8 -2.58 -12.78 5.43
C ALA A 8 -2.15 -11.98 6.69
N LYS A 9 -2.78 -10.87 7.03
CA LYS A 9 -2.34 -9.95 8.10
C LYS A 9 -2.31 -10.56 9.50
N CYS A 10 -3.21 -11.51 9.77
CA CYS A 10 -3.28 -12.21 11.06
C CYS A 10 -2.28 -13.37 11.17
N MET A 11 -1.53 -13.70 10.11
CA MET A 11 -0.50 -14.74 10.15
C MET A 11 0.70 -14.27 10.96
N SER A 12 1.34 -15.20 11.69
CA SER A 12 2.56 -14.88 12.42
C SER A 12 3.71 -14.57 11.45
N PRO A 13 4.71 -13.76 11.84
CA PRO A 13 5.89 -13.50 11.01
C PRO A 13 6.59 -14.79 10.55
N ALA A 14 6.65 -15.81 11.40
CA ALA A 14 7.23 -17.11 11.07
C ALA A 14 6.46 -17.84 9.96
N LEU A 15 5.12 -17.74 9.94
CA LEU A 15 4.30 -18.32 8.88
C LEU A 15 4.41 -17.51 7.59
N LEU A 16 4.43 -16.18 7.68
CA LEU A 16 4.57 -15.29 6.52
C LEU A 16 5.89 -15.55 5.79
N ILE A 17 7.01 -15.61 6.50
CA ILE A 17 8.32 -15.85 5.87
C ILE A 17 8.40 -17.26 5.27
N LYS A 18 7.80 -18.26 5.93
CA LYS A 18 7.69 -19.62 5.38
C LYS A 18 6.93 -19.61 4.04
N LYS A 19 5.77 -18.95 3.98
CA LYS A 19 5.00 -18.82 2.74
C LYS A 19 5.75 -18.06 1.65
N ILE A 20 6.48 -16.99 2.00
CA ILE A 20 7.36 -16.26 1.05
C ILE A 20 8.36 -17.22 0.38
N TYR A 21 9.00 -18.11 1.16
CA TYR A 21 9.91 -19.11 0.60
C TYR A 21 9.19 -20.15 -0.25
N GLU A 22 8.02 -20.65 0.19
CA GLU A 22 7.22 -21.62 -0.56
C GLU A 22 6.75 -21.07 -1.92
N TYR A 23 6.40 -19.78 -1.98
CA TYR A 23 6.02 -19.10 -3.22
C TYR A 23 7.21 -18.68 -4.08
N GLY A 24 8.45 -18.91 -3.63
CA GLY A 24 9.66 -18.51 -4.35
C GLY A 24 9.82 -16.99 -4.52
N VAL A 25 9.30 -16.21 -3.56
CA VAL A 25 9.35 -14.75 -3.64
C VAL A 25 10.69 -14.23 -3.17
N GLU A 26 11.36 -13.45 -4.02
CA GLU A 26 12.56 -12.71 -3.66
C GLU A 26 12.18 -11.39 -2.99
N LEU A 27 12.54 -11.25 -1.72
CA LEU A 27 12.41 -10.01 -0.97
C LEU A 27 13.62 -9.10 -1.25
N ASP A 28 13.36 -7.80 -1.39
CA ASP A 28 14.41 -6.80 -1.39
C ASP A 28 15.03 -6.58 0.01
N GLU A 29 16.06 -5.73 0.07
CA GLU A 29 16.80 -5.49 1.31
C GLU A 29 15.91 -4.97 2.46
N ILE A 30 14.95 -4.10 2.15
CA ILE A 30 14.07 -3.48 3.14
C ILE A 30 12.97 -4.48 3.52
N GLU A 31 12.36 -5.13 2.54
CA GLU A 31 11.36 -6.18 2.77
C GLU A 31 11.91 -7.28 3.69
N ARG A 32 13.18 -7.70 3.55
CA ARG A 32 13.82 -8.67 4.46
C ARG A 32 13.92 -8.21 5.91
N ARG A 33 14.10 -6.90 6.13
CA ARG A 33 14.32 -6.31 7.46
C ARG A 33 13.03 -6.00 8.20
N TYR A 34 11.93 -5.79 7.49
CA TYR A 34 10.67 -5.31 8.07
C TYR A 34 9.51 -6.28 7.84
N PRO A 35 9.24 -7.20 8.80
CA PRO A 35 8.13 -8.15 8.73
C PRO A 35 6.75 -7.60 8.39
N PRO A 36 6.37 -6.36 8.81
CA PRO A 36 5.10 -5.78 8.40
C PRO A 36 4.91 -5.68 6.88
N LEU A 37 5.97 -5.71 6.08
CA LEU A 37 5.91 -5.67 4.60
C LEU A 37 5.59 -7.03 3.96
N TRP A 38 5.55 -8.13 4.73
CA TRP A 38 5.35 -9.47 4.19
C TRP A 38 3.88 -9.80 3.91
N HIS A 39 2.96 -9.33 4.76
CA HIS A 39 1.55 -9.64 4.59
C HIS A 39 0.95 -9.20 3.23
N PRO A 40 1.22 -8.02 2.65
CA PRO A 40 0.66 -7.68 1.33
C PRO A 40 1.12 -8.65 0.24
N ILE A 41 2.39 -9.08 0.30
CA ILE A 41 2.97 -10.04 -0.64
C ILE A 41 2.25 -11.37 -0.49
N VAL A 42 2.20 -11.91 0.73
CA VAL A 42 1.55 -13.21 1.00
C VAL A 42 0.05 -13.15 0.71
N SER A 43 -0.63 -12.05 1.02
CA SER A 43 -2.06 -11.84 0.73
C SER A 43 -2.36 -11.97 -0.75
N ALA A 44 -1.48 -11.50 -1.65
CA ALA A 44 -1.68 -11.65 -3.08
C ALA A 44 -1.66 -13.13 -3.49
N TYR A 45 -0.67 -13.90 -3.01
CA TYR A 45 -0.60 -15.33 -3.31
C TYR A 45 -1.75 -16.12 -2.68
N VAL A 46 -2.12 -15.81 -1.44
CA VAL A 46 -3.27 -16.43 -0.77
C VAL A 46 -4.59 -16.08 -1.50
N ALA A 47 -4.77 -14.83 -1.94
CA ALA A 47 -5.92 -14.43 -2.75
C ALA A 47 -6.03 -15.26 -4.03
N ARG A 48 -4.90 -15.54 -4.70
CA ARG A 48 -4.87 -16.41 -5.86
C ARG A 48 -5.20 -17.86 -5.51
N ASP A 49 -4.46 -18.45 -4.58
CA ASP A 49 -4.47 -19.90 -4.35
C ASP A 49 -5.68 -20.38 -3.53
N GLU A 50 -6.14 -19.58 -2.58
CA GLU A 50 -7.22 -19.97 -1.64
C GLU A 50 -8.57 -19.34 -2.01
N PHE A 51 -8.57 -18.17 -2.67
CA PHE A 51 -9.79 -17.44 -3.03
C PHE A 51 -10.07 -17.41 -4.55
N GLY A 52 -9.21 -18.02 -5.38
CA GLY A 52 -9.43 -18.14 -6.82
C GLY A 52 -9.34 -16.81 -7.58
N VAL A 53 -8.60 -15.83 -7.05
CA VAL A 53 -8.41 -14.54 -7.73
C VAL A 53 -7.35 -14.68 -8.81
N GLU A 54 -7.76 -14.62 -10.07
CA GLU A 54 -6.86 -14.74 -11.24
C GLU A 54 -6.53 -13.39 -11.90
N ASP A 55 -7.23 -12.32 -11.52
CA ASP A 55 -7.02 -10.99 -12.09
C ASP A 55 -5.73 -10.36 -11.54
N GLU A 56 -4.74 -10.22 -12.42
CA GLU A 56 -3.42 -9.66 -12.09
C GLU A 56 -3.47 -8.20 -11.60
N GLU A 57 -4.44 -7.40 -12.04
CA GLU A 57 -4.63 -6.03 -11.52
C GLU A 57 -5.06 -6.07 -10.05
N ILE A 58 -5.97 -7.00 -9.71
CA ILE A 58 -6.40 -7.22 -8.33
C ILE A 58 -5.23 -7.71 -7.46
N LEU A 59 -4.48 -8.71 -7.94
CA LEU A 59 -3.34 -9.27 -7.21
C LEU A 59 -2.24 -8.23 -6.98
N ARG A 60 -1.97 -7.40 -7.99
CA ARG A 60 -1.03 -6.27 -7.88
C ARG A 60 -1.49 -5.25 -6.84
N ALA A 61 -2.76 -4.85 -6.86
CA ALA A 61 -3.30 -3.89 -5.89
C ALA A 61 -3.21 -4.40 -4.45
N ILE A 62 -3.40 -5.71 -4.24
CA ILE A 62 -3.17 -6.36 -2.95
C ILE A 62 -1.69 -6.29 -2.58
N LYS A 63 -0.77 -6.64 -3.47
CA LYS A 63 0.67 -6.62 -3.19
C LYS A 63 1.20 -5.23 -2.85
N LEU A 64 0.61 -4.18 -3.43
CA LEU A 64 1.09 -2.79 -3.27
C LEU A 64 0.37 -1.99 -2.18
N HIS A 65 -0.66 -2.51 -1.50
CA HIS A 65 -1.51 -1.70 -0.63
C HIS A 65 -0.78 -1.04 0.57
N THR A 66 0.36 -1.59 1.01
CA THR A 66 1.13 -1.03 2.13
C THR A 66 2.12 0.04 1.67
N THR A 67 2.98 -0.27 0.69
CA THR A 67 4.06 0.60 0.22
C THR A 67 3.61 1.56 -0.88
N GLY A 68 2.63 1.18 -1.68
CA GLY A 68 2.34 1.82 -2.96
C GLY A 68 3.43 1.54 -3.98
N ASP A 69 3.42 2.29 -5.07
CA ASP A 69 4.44 2.29 -6.12
C ASP A 69 4.43 3.62 -6.91
N GLY A 70 5.48 3.91 -7.69
CA GLY A 70 5.51 5.07 -8.57
C GLY A 70 4.60 4.96 -9.80
N GLU A 71 4.23 3.73 -10.20
CA GLU A 71 3.43 3.48 -11.39
C GLU A 71 2.13 2.76 -11.06
N MET A 72 1.43 3.22 -10.01
CA MET A 72 0.16 2.66 -9.57
C MET A 72 -0.94 2.83 -10.62
N SER A 73 -1.65 1.73 -10.91
CA SER A 73 -2.91 1.77 -11.67
C SER A 73 -4.00 2.49 -10.88
N LEU A 74 -5.15 2.73 -11.52
CA LEU A 74 -6.30 3.28 -10.81
C LEU A 74 -6.72 2.39 -9.63
N LEU A 75 -6.73 1.06 -9.82
CA LEU A 75 -7.09 0.12 -8.76
C LEU A 75 -6.08 0.14 -7.62
N ASP A 76 -4.77 0.18 -7.91
CA ASP A 76 -3.73 0.26 -6.88
C ASP A 76 -3.92 1.49 -6.00
N LYS A 77 -4.16 2.66 -6.62
CA LYS A 77 -4.43 3.92 -5.90
C LYS A 77 -5.66 3.81 -5.01
N ILE A 78 -6.76 3.25 -5.54
CA ILE A 78 -8.00 3.07 -4.80
C ILE A 78 -7.76 2.21 -3.56
N ILE A 79 -7.11 1.06 -3.70
CA ILE A 79 -6.89 0.13 -2.59
C ILE A 79 -5.93 0.71 -1.55
N TYR A 80 -4.85 1.35 -1.99
CA TYR A 80 -3.89 2.00 -1.11
C TYR A 80 -4.52 3.13 -0.28
N VAL A 81 -5.35 3.98 -0.90
CA VAL A 81 -6.04 5.08 -0.23
C VAL A 81 -7.16 4.55 0.67
N ALA A 82 -7.93 3.56 0.20
CA ALA A 82 -9.05 3.00 0.95
C ALA A 82 -8.60 2.34 2.27
N ASP A 83 -7.50 1.59 2.28
CA ASP A 83 -6.94 0.99 3.50
C ASP A 83 -6.62 2.06 4.57
N TYR A 84 -6.03 3.18 4.14
CA TYR A 84 -5.71 4.28 5.06
C TYR A 84 -6.95 5.10 5.48
N ALA A 85 -7.90 5.25 4.57
CA ALA A 85 -9.12 6.04 4.77
C ALA A 85 -10.22 5.29 5.53
N ASP A 86 -10.01 4.03 5.94
CA ASP A 86 -11.00 3.22 6.63
C ASP A 86 -11.42 3.89 7.97
N PRO A 87 -12.73 4.14 8.20
CA PRO A 87 -13.23 4.81 9.41
C PRO A 87 -12.89 4.10 10.71
N THR A 88 -12.67 2.78 10.66
CA THR A 88 -12.37 1.96 11.84
C THR A 88 -10.95 2.18 12.36
N ARG A 89 -10.07 2.84 11.58
CA ARG A 89 -8.67 3.09 11.93
C ARG A 89 -8.50 4.15 13.03
N GLY A 90 -9.47 5.05 13.21
CA GLY A 90 -9.51 6.01 14.31
C GLY A 90 -8.44 7.12 14.28
N TYR A 91 -7.74 7.31 13.16
CA TYR A 91 -6.76 8.39 13.00
C TYR A 91 -7.44 9.68 12.52
N PRO A 92 -7.17 10.86 13.10
CA PRO A 92 -7.70 12.14 12.61
C PRO A 92 -7.37 12.40 11.13
N GLU A 93 -6.21 11.93 10.66
CA GLU A 93 -5.76 12.08 9.29
C GLU A 93 -6.56 11.21 8.31
N SER A 94 -7.13 10.08 8.76
CA SER A 94 -7.96 9.21 7.93
C SER A 94 -9.23 9.91 7.45
N ASP A 95 -9.82 10.78 8.28
CA ASP A 95 -10.97 11.61 7.90
C ASP A 95 -10.63 12.59 6.78
N LYS A 96 -9.44 13.20 6.85
CA LYS A 96 -8.96 14.11 5.81
C LYS A 96 -8.74 13.36 4.51
N VAL A 97 -8.05 12.22 4.56
CA VAL A 97 -7.81 11.38 3.37
C VAL A 97 -9.14 10.92 2.76
N ARG A 98 -10.10 10.47 3.57
CA ARG A 98 -11.43 10.08 3.10
C ARG A 98 -12.13 11.21 2.36
N ARG A 99 -12.16 12.42 2.92
CA ARG A 99 -12.78 13.59 2.25
C ARG A 99 -12.08 13.93 0.94
N LEU A 100 -10.75 13.84 0.89
CA LEU A 100 -9.99 14.03 -0.34
C LEU A 100 -10.33 12.95 -1.38
N ALA A 101 -10.46 11.68 -0.97
CA ALA A 101 -10.70 10.56 -1.89
C ALA A 101 -12.01 10.70 -2.67
N PHE A 102 -13.04 11.31 -2.07
CA PHE A 102 -14.30 11.61 -2.75
C PHE A 102 -14.26 12.85 -3.66
N ARG A 103 -13.18 13.63 -3.62
CA ARG A 103 -13.01 14.86 -4.40
C ARG A 103 -11.95 14.73 -5.49
N ASP A 104 -10.76 14.26 -5.12
CA ASP A 104 -9.63 14.04 -6.01
C ASP A 104 -8.75 12.90 -5.42
N LEU A 105 -8.67 11.79 -6.15
CA LEU A 105 -7.94 10.61 -5.72
C LEU A 105 -6.43 10.83 -5.63
N ASP A 106 -5.85 11.70 -6.47
CA ASP A 106 -4.41 11.96 -6.44
C ASP A 106 -4.03 12.88 -5.27
N GLU A 107 -4.90 13.83 -4.90
CA GLU A 107 -4.77 14.58 -3.64
C GLU A 107 -4.87 13.65 -2.42
N ALA A 108 -5.79 12.68 -2.45
CA ALA A 108 -5.92 11.68 -1.40
C ALA A 108 -4.69 10.78 -1.31
N LEU A 109 -4.13 10.39 -2.46
CA LEU A 109 -2.90 9.61 -2.55
C LEU A 109 -1.70 10.39 -2.02
N LEU A 110 -1.60 11.67 -2.35
CA LEU A 110 -0.56 12.57 -1.86
C LEU A 110 -0.61 12.68 -0.33
N GLU A 111 -1.80 12.91 0.22
CA GLU A 111 -1.98 12.97 1.67
C GLU A 111 -1.65 11.63 2.33
N THR A 112 -2.14 10.51 1.77
CA THR A 112 -1.91 9.16 2.32
C THR A 112 -0.42 8.82 2.38
N SER A 113 0.29 8.97 1.25
CA SER A 113 1.72 8.68 1.15
C SER A 113 2.54 9.57 2.09
N LYS A 114 2.20 10.85 2.20
CA LYS A 114 2.82 11.79 3.14
C LYS A 114 2.66 11.32 4.59
N GLN A 115 1.45 10.95 5.00
CA GLN A 115 1.20 10.49 6.37
C GLN A 115 1.92 9.17 6.67
N LYS A 116 1.98 8.24 5.72
CA LYS A 116 2.79 7.01 5.88
C LYS A 116 4.28 7.33 6.06
N ILE A 117 4.83 8.27 5.29
CA ILE A 117 6.23 8.71 5.44
C ILE A 117 6.47 9.34 6.82
N ILE A 118 5.61 10.26 7.25
CA ILE A 118 5.69 10.90 8.58
C ILE A 118 5.65 9.83 9.68
N TYR A 119 4.72 8.87 9.57
CA TYR A 119 4.62 7.77 10.53
C TYR A 119 5.91 6.95 10.60
N VAL A 120 6.49 6.58 9.46
CA VAL A 120 7.77 5.84 9.43
C VAL A 120 8.87 6.67 10.10
N LEU A 121 9.04 7.94 9.72
CA LEU A 121 10.04 8.83 10.33
C LEU A 121 9.86 8.99 11.84
N SER A 122 8.61 9.00 12.33
CA SER A 122 8.32 9.09 13.77
C SER A 122 8.84 7.91 14.60
N LYS A 123 9.10 6.75 13.96
CA LYS A 123 9.65 5.55 14.62
C LYS A 123 11.18 5.61 14.82
N GLY A 124 11.84 6.70 14.41
CA GLY A 124 13.26 6.91 14.61
C GLY A 124 14.11 6.26 13.52
N LYS A 125 15.03 5.37 13.90
CA LYS A 125 16.02 4.76 12.98
C LYS A 125 15.41 3.63 12.14
N VAL A 126 14.46 3.96 11.26
CA VAL A 126 13.81 3.02 10.33
C VAL A 126 14.00 3.47 8.89
N MET A 127 14.10 2.51 7.97
CA MET A 127 14.22 2.79 6.54
C MET A 127 12.83 3.05 5.96
N ILE A 128 12.73 4.00 5.03
CA ILE A 128 11.54 4.20 4.21
C ILE A 128 11.72 3.39 2.93
N HIS A 129 10.71 2.60 2.58
CA HIS A 129 10.74 1.84 1.33
C HIS A 129 10.74 2.81 0.11
N PRO A 130 11.63 2.65 -0.88
CA PRO A 130 11.70 3.52 -2.06
C PRO A 130 10.37 3.63 -2.83
N ARG A 131 9.61 2.53 -2.93
CA ARG A 131 8.26 2.56 -3.52
C ARG A 131 7.31 3.56 -2.85
N THR A 132 7.37 3.72 -1.53
CA THR A 132 6.56 4.72 -0.80
C THR A 132 6.96 6.15 -1.17
N VAL A 133 8.26 6.39 -1.33
CA VAL A 133 8.77 7.69 -1.79
C VAL A 133 8.37 7.96 -3.24
N ALA A 134 8.47 6.95 -4.10
CA ALA A 134 8.06 7.05 -5.50
C ALA A 134 6.55 7.35 -5.63
N ALA A 135 5.71 6.66 -4.85
CA ALA A 135 4.27 6.92 -4.78
C ALA A 135 3.97 8.38 -4.39
N HIS A 136 4.71 8.90 -3.40
CA HIS A 136 4.57 10.29 -2.96
C HIS A 136 4.97 11.29 -4.07
N ASN A 137 6.16 11.12 -4.65
CA ASN A 137 6.66 12.02 -5.70
C ASN A 137 5.73 12.05 -6.91
N ARG A 138 5.20 10.88 -7.30
CA ARG A 138 4.25 10.76 -8.42
C ARG A 138 2.91 11.43 -8.13
N ALA A 139 2.44 11.37 -6.89
CA ALA A 139 1.27 12.13 -6.48
C ALA A 139 1.51 13.65 -6.53
N VAL A 140 2.71 14.12 -6.13
CA VAL A 140 3.10 15.54 -6.25
C VAL A 140 3.08 16.00 -7.70
N GLU A 141 3.69 15.23 -8.61
CA GLU A 141 3.67 15.51 -10.05
C GLU A 141 2.23 15.61 -10.58
N ALA A 142 1.40 14.60 -10.27
CA ALA A 142 0.02 14.54 -10.75
C ALA A 142 -0.84 15.71 -10.25
N VAL A 143 -0.64 16.18 -9.02
CA VAL A 143 -1.36 17.34 -8.47
C VAL A 143 -0.84 18.64 -9.09
N THR A 144 0.49 18.78 -9.25
CA THR A 144 1.11 20.01 -9.75
C THR A 144 0.84 20.26 -11.23
N SER A 145 0.89 19.22 -12.07
CA SER A 145 0.65 19.37 -13.52
C SER A 145 -0.75 19.87 -13.84
N ARG A 146 -1.75 19.64 -12.98
CA ARG A 146 -3.10 20.19 -13.13
C ARG A 146 -3.18 21.69 -12.87
N ILE A 147 -2.37 22.21 -11.95
CA ILE A 147 -2.35 23.63 -11.60
C ILE A 147 -1.73 24.46 -12.74
N GLN A 148 -0.74 23.89 -13.45
CA GLN A 148 -0.04 24.58 -14.53
C GLN A 148 -0.76 24.49 -15.89
N GLY A 149 -1.74 23.59 -16.04
CA GLY A 149 -2.50 23.39 -17.27
C GLY A 149 -3.91 24.01 -17.27
N GLY A 150 -4.23 24.84 -16.27
CA GLY A 150 -5.53 25.50 -16.09
C GLY A 150 -5.52 26.99 -16.42
#